data_AF-A0A4Q6A764-F1
#
_entry.id   AF-A0A4Q6A764-F1
#
_cell.length_a   1.000
_cell.length_b   1.000
_cell.length_c   1.000
_cell.angle_alpha   90.00
_cell.angle_beta   90.00
_cell.angle_gamma   90.00
#
_symmetry.space_group_name_H-M   'P 1'
#
loop_
_entity.id
_entity.type
_entity.pdbx_description
1 polymer ?
#
loop_
_entity_poly.entity_id
_entity_poly.type
_entity_poly.pdbx_seq_one_letter_code
_entity_poly.pdbx_strand_id
1 'polypeptide(L)'
;MIRGFLLVLFFAGFGLATSLNAQDVETSASPSRNNLLGIRISSSDAAVNHSITYKRFISSDVALEGLLSFTDPGALGILVEKHTLLGSSGIQWFWGAGAYFGFSGGRRFGAQGAIGLDYIVPSLPLNFSLDWKPELNFTKQFSFEPAALGFSVRFVF
;
A
#
# COMPACT_ATOMS: atom_id res chain seq x y z
N MET A 1 -16.35 24.35 45.67
CA MET A 1 -16.84 23.59 44.50
C MET A 1 -15.72 23.63 43.47
N ILE A 2 -15.11 22.47 43.19
CA ILE A 2 -13.76 22.34 42.62
C ILE A 2 -13.87 21.86 41.17
N ARG A 3 -12.91 22.34 40.35
CA ARG A 3 -12.40 21.85 39.06
C ARG A 3 -13.08 22.36 37.79
N GLY A 4 -12.45 23.39 37.23
CA GLY A 4 -12.47 23.68 35.80
C GLY A 4 -11.93 22.51 34.98
N PHE A 5 -12.54 22.31 33.82
CA PHE A 5 -12.12 21.32 32.84
C PHE A 5 -10.93 21.87 32.06
N LEU A 6 -9.77 21.23 32.20
CA LEU A 6 -8.60 21.46 31.38
C LEU A 6 -8.74 20.62 30.10
N LEU A 7 -8.94 21.28 28.96
CA LEU A 7 -8.92 20.63 27.65
C LEU A 7 -7.46 20.41 27.23
N VAL A 8 -6.98 19.18 27.33
CA VAL A 8 -5.65 18.79 26.81
C VAL A 8 -5.82 18.40 25.34
N LEU A 9 -5.45 19.30 24.43
CA LEU A 9 -5.26 19.02 23.01
C LEU A 9 -3.98 18.20 22.84
N PHE A 10 -4.10 16.90 22.63
CA PHE A 10 -3.00 16.07 22.15
C PHE A 10 -2.78 16.33 20.66
N PHE A 11 -1.86 17.22 20.32
CA PHE A 11 -1.27 17.28 18.99
C PHE A 11 -0.24 16.15 18.86
N ALA A 12 -0.60 15.04 18.24
CA ALA A 12 0.36 14.06 17.77
C ALA A 12 1.01 14.62 16.49
N GLY A 13 2.16 15.26 16.64
CA GLY A 13 2.97 15.74 15.52
C GLY A 13 3.44 14.56 14.67
N PHE A 14 3.00 14.52 13.42
CA PHE A 14 3.59 13.65 12.40
C PHE A 14 4.90 14.31 11.94
N GLY A 15 6.03 13.86 12.50
CA GLY A 15 7.35 14.33 12.11
C GLY A 15 7.71 13.84 10.72
N LEU A 16 7.64 14.72 9.72
CA LEU A 16 8.24 14.50 8.40
C LEU A 16 9.75 14.74 8.53
N ALA A 17 10.53 13.67 8.72
CA ALA A 17 11.98 13.76 8.66
C ALA A 17 12.44 13.69 7.20
N THR A 18 12.80 14.83 6.60
CA THR A 18 13.54 14.87 5.34
C THR A 18 15.03 14.77 5.64
N SER A 19 15.62 13.59 5.51
CA SER A 19 17.08 13.47 5.38
C SER A 19 17.46 13.64 3.91
N LEU A 20 17.95 14.81 3.53
CA LEU A 20 18.68 15.01 2.29
C LEU A 20 20.06 14.37 2.45
N ASN A 21 20.25 13.15 1.93
CA ASN A 21 21.57 12.59 1.71
C ASN A 21 21.91 12.78 0.23
N ALA A 22 22.74 13.78 -0.05
CA ALA A 22 23.49 13.84 -1.29
C ALA A 22 24.78 13.07 -1.05
N GLN A 23 24.95 11.90 -1.68
CA GLN A 23 26.27 11.32 -1.95
C GLN A 23 26.23 10.26 -3.06
N ASP A 24 27.00 10.61 -4.09
CA ASP A 24 27.82 9.80 -5.00
C ASP A 24 27.18 8.94 -6.11
N VAL A 25 27.60 9.27 -7.34
CA VAL A 25 27.39 8.50 -8.57
C VAL A 25 28.37 7.34 -8.58
N GLU A 26 27.88 6.11 -8.38
CA GLU A 26 28.58 4.89 -8.71
C GLU A 26 27.89 4.14 -9.86
N THR A 27 28.74 3.57 -10.70
CA THR A 27 28.47 3.04 -12.02
C THR A 27 27.70 1.71 -11.93
N SER A 28 26.66 1.55 -12.76
CA SER A 28 26.02 0.27 -13.09
C SER A 28 25.19 -0.44 -12.01
N ALA A 29 24.40 0.28 -11.22
CA ALA A 29 23.12 -0.14 -10.66
C ALA A 29 22.35 1.13 -10.28
N SER A 30 21.13 1.32 -10.81
CA SER A 30 20.35 2.55 -10.63
C SER A 30 20.16 2.88 -9.14
N PRO A 31 20.34 4.14 -8.69
CA PRO A 31 20.33 4.50 -7.27
C PRO A 31 19.00 4.08 -6.64
N SER A 32 19.06 3.22 -5.61
CA SER A 32 18.02 2.84 -4.62
C SER A 32 16.57 3.25 -4.97
N ARG A 33 16.06 2.82 -6.13
CA ARG A 33 14.69 3.06 -6.61
C ARG A 33 13.71 2.21 -5.81
N ASN A 34 13.45 2.67 -4.59
CA ASN A 34 12.72 1.89 -3.61
C ASN A 34 11.30 2.42 -3.41
N ASN A 35 10.97 3.59 -3.95
CA ASN A 35 9.65 4.22 -3.80
C ASN A 35 8.86 4.10 -5.10
N LEU A 36 7.59 3.78 -4.95
CA LEU A 36 6.65 3.60 -6.05
C LEU A 36 5.37 4.34 -5.70
N LEU A 37 4.90 5.22 -6.58
CA LEU A 37 3.65 5.96 -6.39
C LEU A 37 2.80 5.86 -7.64
N GLY A 38 1.51 5.59 -7.49
CA GLY A 38 0.60 5.59 -8.63
C GLY A 38 -0.83 5.24 -8.28
N ILE A 39 -1.48 4.56 -9.21
CA ILE A 39 -2.90 4.23 -9.12
C ILE A 39 -3.11 2.73 -9.18
N ARG A 40 -4.15 2.27 -8.49
CA ARG A 40 -4.66 0.90 -8.53
C ARG A 40 -6.14 0.93 -8.88
N ILE A 41 -6.53 0.15 -9.88
CA ILE A 41 -7.93 -0.04 -10.30
C ILE A 41 -8.35 -1.45 -9.92
N SER A 42 -9.53 -1.61 -9.32
CA SER A 42 -10.00 -2.88 -8.75
C SER A 42 -11.52 -2.98 -8.75
N SER A 43 -12.07 -4.05 -8.17
CA SER A 43 -13.51 -4.21 -7.97
C SER A 43 -14.05 -3.19 -6.96
N SER A 44 -15.25 -2.68 -7.24
CA SER A 44 -15.97 -1.74 -6.36
C SER A 44 -16.46 -2.39 -5.06
N ASP A 45 -16.58 -3.72 -5.00
CA ASP A 45 -17.12 -4.44 -3.84
C ASP A 45 -16.12 -4.52 -2.66
N ALA A 46 -14.83 -4.30 -2.93
CA ALA A 46 -13.80 -4.21 -1.91
C ALA A 46 -13.91 -2.89 -1.11
N ALA A 47 -13.65 -2.95 0.20
CA ALA A 47 -13.54 -1.75 1.03
C ALA A 47 -12.35 -0.89 0.59
N VAL A 48 -11.22 -1.52 0.23
CA VAL A 48 -10.07 -0.85 -0.40
C VAL A 48 -10.08 -1.16 -1.90
N ASN A 49 -10.76 -0.31 -2.66
CA ASN A 49 -11.02 -0.47 -4.09
C ASN A 49 -10.04 0.34 -4.97
N HIS A 50 -10.56 1.20 -5.84
CA HIS A 50 -9.79 2.15 -6.64
C HIS A 50 -9.01 3.09 -5.73
N SER A 51 -7.68 3.05 -5.84
CA SER A 51 -6.80 3.65 -4.85
C SER A 51 -5.64 4.40 -5.48
N ILE A 52 -5.18 5.44 -4.80
CA ILE A 52 -3.79 5.87 -4.90
C ILE A 52 -2.96 4.87 -4.09
N THR A 53 -1.88 4.38 -4.68
CA THR A 53 -0.97 3.41 -4.07
C THR A 53 0.41 4.01 -3.90
N TYR A 54 0.96 3.89 -2.70
CA TYR A 54 2.37 4.18 -2.42
C TYR A 54 3.03 2.93 -1.85
N LYS A 55 4.00 2.38 -2.58
CA LYS A 55 4.78 1.22 -2.18
C LYS A 55 6.23 1.62 -1.93
N ARG A 56 6.84 1.08 -0.88
CA ARG A 56 8.26 1.28 -0.56
C ARG A 56 8.95 -0.02 -0.20
N PHE A 57 10.00 -0.37 -0.92
CA PHE A 57 10.90 -1.47 -0.56
C PHE A 57 11.74 -1.05 0.66
N ILE A 58 11.57 -1.78 1.76
CA ILE A 58 12.32 -1.60 3.01
C ILE A 58 13.49 -2.58 3.12
N SER A 59 13.52 -3.58 2.25
CA SER A 59 14.60 -4.55 2.05
C SER A 59 14.58 -5.00 0.59
N SER A 60 15.54 -5.82 0.17
CA SER A 60 15.62 -6.33 -1.22
C SER A 60 14.40 -7.15 -1.65
N ASP A 61 13.64 -7.68 -0.69
CA ASP A 61 12.51 -8.58 -0.94
C ASP A 61 11.29 -8.29 -0.05
N VAL A 62 11.29 -7.19 0.72
CA VAL A 62 10.15 -6.77 1.55
C VAL A 62 9.75 -5.34 1.21
N ALA A 63 8.46 -5.14 0.95
CA ALA A 63 7.86 -3.85 0.69
C ALA A 63 6.71 -3.54 1.66
N LEU A 64 6.52 -2.25 1.94
CA LEU A 64 5.33 -1.71 2.57
C LEU A 64 4.49 -1.02 1.50
N GLU A 65 3.20 -1.33 1.43
CA GLU A 65 2.26 -0.66 0.50
C GLU A 65 1.12 -0.01 1.28
N GLY A 66 0.90 1.29 1.03
CA GLY A 66 -0.26 2.05 1.48
C GLY A 66 -1.23 2.28 0.31
N LEU A 67 -2.52 2.14 0.60
CA LEU A 67 -3.61 2.26 -0.37
C LEU A 67 -4.63 3.27 0.16
N LEU A 68 -4.88 4.35 -0.58
CA LEU A 68 -5.91 5.32 -0.23
C LEU A 68 -7.01 5.29 -1.29
N SER A 69 -8.18 4.75 -0.92
CA SER A 69 -9.38 4.68 -1.75
C SER A 69 -10.29 5.87 -1.52
N PHE A 70 -10.79 6.46 -2.60
CA PHE A 70 -11.63 7.67 -2.58
C PHE A 70 -13.09 7.43 -3.01
N THR A 71 -13.42 6.24 -3.49
CA THR A 71 -14.78 5.84 -3.84
C THR A 71 -15.53 5.44 -2.57
N ASP A 72 -16.85 5.61 -2.48
CA ASP A 72 -17.64 5.24 -1.28
C ASP A 72 -17.71 3.70 -1.11
N PRO A 73 -17.26 3.13 0.03
CA PRO A 73 -16.67 3.81 1.17
C PRO A 73 -15.20 4.17 0.98
N GLY A 74 -14.84 5.42 1.28
CA GLY A 74 -13.44 5.83 1.28
C GLY A 74 -12.68 5.02 2.33
N ALA A 75 -11.46 4.59 2.04
CA ALA A 75 -10.72 3.69 2.92
C ALA A 75 -9.21 3.88 2.82
N LEU A 76 -8.52 3.49 3.89
CA LEU A 76 -7.07 3.39 3.96
C LEU A 76 -6.69 1.94 4.21
N GLY A 77 -5.86 1.37 3.33
CA GLY A 77 -5.26 0.06 3.47
C GLY A 77 -3.75 0.16 3.68
N ILE A 78 -3.20 -0.80 4.42
CA ILE A 78 -1.76 -1.06 4.50
C ILE A 78 -1.48 -2.54 4.26
N LEU A 79 -0.35 -2.84 3.64
CA LEU A 79 0.14 -4.19 3.34
C LEU A 79 1.64 -4.26 3.61
N VAL A 80 2.09 -5.41 4.13
CA VAL A 80 3.50 -5.82 4.11
C VAL A 80 3.60 -6.97 3.12
N GLU A 81 4.52 -6.87 2.18
CA GLU A 81 4.63 -7.79 1.04
C GLU A 81 6.02 -8.37 0.95
N LYS A 82 6.08 -9.69 0.70
CA LYS A 82 7.30 -10.41 0.37
C LYS A 82 7.35 -10.64 -1.14
N HIS A 83 8.43 -10.22 -1.78
CA HIS A 83 8.65 -10.34 -3.22
C HIS A 83 9.69 -11.41 -3.52
N THR A 84 9.55 -12.11 -4.64
CA THR A 84 10.51 -13.13 -5.09
C THR A 84 10.56 -13.14 -6.61
N LEU A 85 11.78 -13.11 -7.17
CA LEU A 85 11.99 -13.15 -8.61
C LEU A 85 11.46 -14.44 -9.22
N LEU A 86 10.76 -14.31 -10.36
CA LEU A 86 10.22 -15.40 -11.14
C LEU A 86 11.09 -15.59 -12.39
N GLY A 87 12.16 -16.38 -12.23
CA GLY A 87 13.15 -16.62 -13.29
C GLY A 87 14.00 -15.38 -13.60
N SER A 88 14.35 -15.19 -14.87
CA SER A 88 15.27 -14.14 -15.34
C SER A 88 14.58 -12.94 -16.01
N SER A 89 13.25 -12.90 -16.06
CA SER A 89 12.49 -11.88 -16.78
C SER A 89 12.40 -10.52 -16.06
N GLY A 90 12.82 -10.46 -14.80
CA GLY A 90 12.62 -9.30 -13.93
C GLY A 90 11.20 -9.20 -13.34
N ILE A 91 10.32 -10.15 -13.65
CA ILE A 91 9.01 -10.28 -12.99
C ILE A 91 9.23 -10.86 -11.60
N GLN A 92 8.55 -10.30 -10.62
CA GLN A 92 8.49 -10.81 -9.25
C GLN A 92 7.08 -11.33 -8.99
N TRP A 93 6.96 -12.44 -8.28
CA TRP A 93 5.70 -12.76 -7.61
C TRP A 93 5.80 -12.25 -6.18
N PHE A 94 4.66 -11.91 -5.60
CA PHE A 94 4.60 -11.46 -4.23
C PHE A 94 3.38 -12.00 -3.52
N TRP A 95 3.48 -12.02 -2.20
CA TRP A 95 2.38 -12.24 -1.30
C TRP A 95 2.50 -11.31 -0.10
N GLY A 96 1.38 -10.94 0.49
CA GLY A 96 1.36 -9.98 1.56
C GLY A 96 0.09 -10.05 2.39
N ALA A 97 0.16 -9.38 3.54
CA ALA A 97 -0.96 -9.27 4.45
C ALA A 97 -0.93 -7.90 5.14
N GLY A 98 -2.09 -7.47 5.59
CA GLY A 98 -2.23 -6.24 6.33
C GLY A 98 -3.66 -5.99 6.75
N ALA A 99 -3.98 -4.72 6.93
CA ALA A 99 -5.26 -4.28 7.46
C ALA A 99 -5.75 -3.06 6.70
N TYR A 100 -7.04 -2.76 6.86
CA TYR A 100 -7.61 -1.53 6.35
C TYR A 100 -8.58 -0.92 7.36
N PHE A 101 -8.86 0.37 7.14
CA PHE A 101 -9.83 1.17 7.86
C PHE A 101 -10.67 1.97 6.86
N GLY A 102 -11.99 1.78 6.92
CA GLY A 102 -12.97 2.52 6.12
C GLY A 102 -13.45 3.78 6.86
N PHE A 103 -13.55 4.90 6.14
CA PHE A 103 -13.99 6.19 6.67
C PHE A 103 -15.53 6.32 6.73
N SER A 104 -16.25 5.63 5.85
CA SER A 104 -17.72 5.63 5.77
C SER A 104 -18.29 4.20 5.71
N GLY A 105 -19.59 4.08 5.94
CA GLY A 105 -20.31 2.82 5.78
C GLY A 105 -20.16 1.79 6.91
N GLY A 106 -20.65 0.57 6.64
CA GLY A 106 -20.67 -0.54 7.61
C GLY A 106 -19.34 -1.28 7.75
N ARG A 107 -18.47 -1.24 6.73
CA ARG A 107 -17.19 -1.97 6.63
C ARG A 107 -16.03 -1.12 7.15
N ARG A 108 -16.01 -0.90 8.48
CA ARG A 108 -15.11 0.09 9.11
C ARG A 108 -13.67 -0.36 9.26
N PHE A 109 -13.41 -1.66 9.43
CA PHE A 109 -12.05 -2.17 9.52
C PHE A 109 -12.03 -3.67 9.23
N GLY A 110 -10.86 -4.16 8.83
CA GLY A 110 -10.67 -5.56 8.51
C GLY A 110 -9.22 -5.91 8.21
N ALA A 111 -8.98 -7.20 7.97
CA ALA A 111 -7.73 -7.69 7.42
C ALA A 111 -7.80 -7.77 5.89
N GLN A 112 -6.66 -7.72 5.23
CA GLN A 112 -6.54 -7.93 3.80
C GLN A 112 -5.29 -8.75 3.49
N GLY A 113 -5.39 -9.61 2.47
CA GLY A 113 -4.26 -10.31 1.87
C GLY A 113 -3.96 -9.73 0.49
N ALA A 114 -2.80 -10.07 -0.06
CA ALA A 114 -2.46 -9.81 -1.44
C ALA A 114 -1.60 -10.95 -1.98
N ILE A 115 -1.86 -11.39 -3.21
CA ILE A 115 -0.99 -12.28 -3.97
C ILE A 115 -0.96 -11.74 -5.40
N GLY A 116 0.22 -11.57 -5.99
CA GLY A 116 0.30 -10.95 -7.30
C GLY A 116 1.63 -11.11 -8.01
N LEU A 117 1.69 -10.48 -9.18
CA LEU A 117 2.88 -10.29 -9.99
C LEU A 117 3.22 -8.81 -10.03
N ASP A 118 4.50 -8.49 -9.90
CA ASP A 118 5.04 -7.14 -9.92
C ASP A 118 6.21 -7.05 -10.91
N TYR A 119 6.20 -6.05 -11.78
CA TYR A 119 7.23 -5.86 -12.81
C TYR A 119 7.67 -4.41 -12.86
N ILE A 120 8.97 -4.18 -12.61
CA ILE A 120 9.61 -2.87 -12.77
C ILE A 120 10.32 -2.88 -14.12
N VAL A 121 9.98 -1.93 -14.99
CA VAL A 121 10.59 -1.83 -16.32
C VAL A 121 12.06 -1.43 -16.16
N PRO A 122 13.04 -2.20 -16.68
CA PRO A 122 14.46 -1.88 -16.46
C PRO A 122 14.88 -0.51 -17.02
N SER A 123 14.31 -0.13 -18.17
CA SER A 123 14.64 1.08 -18.93
C SER A 123 13.75 2.29 -18.65
N LEU A 124 12.64 2.11 -17.92
CA LEU A 124 11.68 3.18 -17.63
C LEU A 124 11.37 3.22 -16.14
N PRO A 125 11.14 4.39 -15.53
CA PRO A 125 10.75 4.51 -14.12
C PRO A 125 9.26 4.12 -13.92
N LEU A 126 8.85 2.97 -14.43
CA LEU A 126 7.48 2.47 -14.41
C LEU A 126 7.42 1.08 -13.81
N ASN A 127 6.35 0.85 -13.08
CA ASN A 127 5.99 -0.40 -12.46
C ASN A 127 4.56 -0.80 -12.85
N PHE A 128 4.38 -2.08 -13.14
CA PHE A 128 3.09 -2.70 -13.42
C PHE A 128 2.87 -3.86 -12.45
N SER A 129 1.71 -3.89 -11.81
CA SER A 129 1.35 -4.93 -10.83
C SER A 129 -0.04 -5.46 -11.13
N LEU A 130 -0.18 -6.77 -11.05
CA LEU A 130 -1.47 -7.48 -11.11
C LEU A 130 -1.62 -8.31 -9.85
N ASP A 131 -2.70 -8.13 -9.11
CA ASP A 131 -2.87 -8.74 -7.80
C ASP A 131 -4.29 -9.23 -7.55
N TRP A 132 -4.41 -10.25 -6.70
CA TRP A 132 -5.63 -10.66 -6.03
C TRP A 132 -5.53 -10.25 -4.55
N LYS A 133 -6.47 -9.42 -4.09
CA LYS A 133 -6.40 -8.75 -2.78
C LYS A 133 -7.63 -9.00 -1.89
N PRO A 134 -7.87 -10.23 -1.42
CA PRO A 134 -9.06 -10.56 -0.65
C PRO A 134 -9.14 -9.78 0.67
N GLU A 135 -10.34 -9.53 1.14
CA GLU A 135 -10.59 -8.80 2.39
C GLU A 135 -11.45 -9.60 3.36
N LEU A 136 -11.12 -9.52 4.65
CA LEU A 136 -11.92 -10.06 5.73
C LEU A 136 -12.38 -8.90 6.61
N ASN A 137 -13.68 -8.61 6.57
CA ASN A 137 -14.29 -7.51 7.28
C ASN A 137 -14.61 -7.91 8.72
N PHE A 138 -14.17 -7.09 9.67
CA PHE A 138 -14.41 -7.29 11.10
C PHE A 138 -15.48 -6.30 11.57
N THR A 139 -16.74 -6.60 11.28
CA THR A 139 -17.88 -5.79 11.72
C THR A 139 -18.84 -6.64 12.56
N LYS A 140 -20.05 -6.15 12.87
CA LYS A 140 -21.06 -6.95 13.59
C LYS A 140 -21.36 -8.30 12.93
N GLN A 141 -21.10 -8.42 11.62
CA GLN A 141 -21.06 -9.67 10.89
C GLN A 141 -19.71 -9.78 10.17
N PHE A 142 -19.04 -10.91 10.31
CA PHE A 142 -17.86 -11.22 9.51
C PHE A 142 -18.29 -11.39 8.05
N SER A 143 -17.63 -10.68 7.13
CA SER A 143 -17.83 -10.89 5.71
C SER A 143 -16.49 -11.03 5.00
N PHE A 144 -16.40 -12.00 4.10
CA PHE A 144 -15.23 -12.23 3.27
C PHE A 144 -15.53 -11.73 1.87
N GLU A 145 -14.64 -10.91 1.33
CA GLU A 145 -14.70 -10.41 -0.04
C GLU A 145 -13.57 -11.03 -0.86
N PRO A 146 -13.86 -12.08 -1.66
CA PRO A 146 -12.87 -12.71 -2.53
C PRO A 146 -12.62 -11.94 -3.83
N ALA A 147 -13.53 -11.09 -4.29
CA ALA A 147 -13.50 -10.57 -5.66
C ALA A 147 -12.74 -9.23 -5.76
N ALA A 148 -11.46 -9.22 -5.41
CA ALA A 148 -10.64 -8.01 -5.37
C ALA A 148 -9.39 -8.10 -6.25
N LEU A 149 -9.58 -8.43 -7.54
CA LEU A 149 -8.50 -8.32 -8.53
C LEU A 149 -8.13 -6.86 -8.74
N GLY A 150 -6.83 -6.58 -8.88
CA GLY A 150 -6.29 -5.25 -9.02
C GLY A 150 -5.24 -5.16 -10.11
N PHE A 151 -5.24 -4.04 -10.81
CA PHE A 151 -4.16 -3.64 -11.69
C PHE A 151 -3.62 -2.29 -11.23
N SER A 152 -2.30 -2.20 -11.07
CA SER A 152 -1.63 -0.97 -10.66
C SER A 152 -0.58 -0.54 -11.66
N VAL A 153 -0.47 0.78 -11.82
CA VAL A 153 0.61 1.45 -12.55
C VAL A 153 1.24 2.45 -11.61
N ARG A 154 2.56 2.36 -11.41
CA ARG A 154 3.30 3.22 -10.47
C ARG A 154 4.56 3.79 -11.13
N PHE A 155 4.86 5.04 -10.80
CA PHE A 155 6.14 5.68 -11.09
C PHE A 155 7.16 5.29 -10.03
N VAL A 156 8.40 4.99 -10.44
CA VAL A 156 9.47 4.47 -9.57
C VAL A 156 10.58 5.52 -9.38
N PHE A 157 10.96 5.81 -8.14
CA PHE A 157 11.97 6.82 -7.79
C PHE A 157 12.74 6.54 -6.49
#